data_AF-A0A2J5HCW0-F1
#
_entry.id   AF-A0A2J5HCW0-F1
#
_cell.length_a   1.000
_cell.length_b   1.000
_cell.length_c   1.000
_cell.angle_alpha   90.00
_cell.angle_beta   90.00
_cell.angle_gamma   90.00
#
_symmetry.space_group_name_H-M   'P 1'
#
loop_
_entity.id
_entity.type
_entity.pdbx_description
1 polymer ?
#
loop_
_entity_poly.entity_id
_entity_poly.type
_entity_poly.pdbx_seq_one_letter_code
_entity_poly.pdbx_strand_id
1 'polypeptide(L)'
;MAQANLIVQLPEMINYAHAMSRNGMAGLGRFEVPWVQQREVLQGRDKLQVLTRTDEASVNSSIISFLQAITSFVPWCNREWRTSRVSLHADFGTVNGRPRRRHYAAITDGELQDKTTHKLLCLVECKRSQRESHSPQVDMQEVAEIVAWIKQYPDTAPAGLNSQYV
;
A
#
# COMPACT_ATOMS: atom_id res chain seq x y z
N MET A 1 -15.92 4.16 -13.72
CA MET A 1 -16.16 2.75 -14.14
C MET A 1 -15.74 2.47 -15.58
N ALA A 2 -15.96 3.37 -16.57
CA ALA A 2 -15.60 3.12 -17.97
C ALA A 2 -14.10 2.80 -18.21
N GLN A 3 -13.17 3.47 -17.52
CA GLN A 3 -11.72 3.25 -17.69
C GLN A 3 -11.22 1.92 -17.12
N ALA A 4 -11.81 1.41 -16.04
CA ALA A 4 -11.42 0.13 -15.45
C ALA A 4 -11.72 -1.04 -16.39
N ASN A 5 -12.86 -0.98 -17.11
CA ASN A 5 -13.23 -1.97 -18.12
C ASN A 5 -12.28 -1.98 -19.33
N LEU A 6 -11.62 -0.86 -19.63
CA LEU A 6 -10.63 -0.81 -20.72
C LEU A 6 -9.35 -1.53 -20.32
N ILE A 7 -8.89 -1.39 -19.07
CA ILE A 7 -7.63 -2.00 -18.60
C ILE A 7 -7.70 -3.52 -18.62
N VAL A 8 -8.81 -4.10 -18.18
CA VAL A 8 -8.99 -5.57 -18.17
C VAL A 8 -9.10 -6.18 -19.56
N GLN A 9 -9.33 -5.37 -20.59
CA GLN A 9 -9.38 -5.80 -22.00
C GLN A 9 -8.06 -5.58 -22.75
N LEU A 10 -7.04 -4.99 -22.10
CA LEU A 10 -5.74 -4.79 -22.74
C LEU A 10 -5.04 -6.13 -23.02
N PRO A 11 -4.42 -6.31 -24.20
CA PRO A 11 -3.68 -7.53 -24.52
C PRO A 11 -2.63 -7.89 -23.47
N GLU A 12 -1.89 -6.91 -22.94
CA GLU A 12 -0.88 -7.13 -21.91
C GLU A 12 -1.49 -7.63 -20.58
N MET A 13 -2.67 -7.13 -20.19
CA MET A 13 -3.39 -7.58 -18.99
C MET A 13 -3.95 -8.99 -19.17
N ILE A 14 -4.46 -9.30 -20.36
CA ILE A 14 -4.94 -10.65 -20.72
C ILE A 14 -3.75 -11.64 -20.72
N ASN A 15 -2.64 -11.27 -21.35
CA ASN A 15 -1.41 -12.06 -21.38
C ASN A 15 -0.89 -12.29 -19.97
N TYR A 16 -0.90 -11.25 -19.12
CA TYR A 16 -0.53 -11.34 -17.71
C TYR A 16 -1.38 -12.35 -16.95
N ALA A 17 -2.72 -12.28 -17.09
CA ALA A 17 -3.62 -13.23 -16.44
C ALA A 17 -3.34 -14.67 -16.90
N HIS A 18 -3.15 -14.88 -18.21
CA HIS A 18 -2.77 -16.19 -18.75
C HIS A 18 -1.40 -16.67 -18.25
N ALA A 19 -0.42 -15.77 -18.18
CA ALA A 19 0.93 -16.03 -17.72
C ALA A 19 0.97 -16.46 -16.25
N MET A 20 0.13 -15.88 -15.40
CA MET A 20 0.00 -16.30 -14.01
C MET A 20 -0.56 -17.72 -13.89
N SER A 21 -1.44 -18.16 -14.79
CA SER A 21 -1.97 -19.53 -14.81
C SER A 21 -1.05 -20.55 -15.49
N ARG A 22 -0.34 -20.15 -16.55
CA ARG A 22 0.41 -21.07 -17.44
C ARG A 22 1.93 -20.99 -17.31
N ASN A 23 2.43 -20.08 -16.47
CA ASN A 23 3.86 -19.84 -16.28
C ASN A 23 4.61 -19.50 -17.59
N GLY A 24 4.12 -18.50 -18.33
CA GLY A 24 4.75 -18.01 -19.56
C GLY A 24 5.02 -16.50 -19.51
N MET A 25 6.07 -16.01 -20.18
CA MET A 25 6.50 -14.60 -20.13
C MET A 25 6.23 -13.80 -21.41
N ALA A 26 5.57 -14.40 -22.41
CA ALA A 26 5.40 -13.75 -23.70
C ALA A 26 4.37 -12.61 -23.64
N GLY A 27 4.74 -11.43 -24.12
CA GLY A 27 3.81 -10.31 -24.33
C GLY A 27 3.28 -9.64 -23.06
N LEU A 28 4.07 -9.65 -21.97
CA LEU A 28 3.66 -9.05 -20.69
C LEU A 28 3.77 -7.52 -20.66
N GLY A 29 4.70 -6.94 -21.43
CA GLY A 29 4.90 -5.49 -21.48
C GLY A 29 5.10 -4.90 -20.09
N ARG A 30 4.26 -3.92 -19.73
CA ARG A 30 4.29 -3.26 -18.40
C ARG A 30 4.06 -4.20 -17.21
N PHE A 31 3.56 -5.40 -17.44
CA PHE A 31 3.30 -6.40 -16.40
C PHE A 31 4.44 -7.42 -16.20
N GLU A 32 5.57 -7.29 -16.88
CA GLU A 32 6.71 -8.21 -16.71
C GLU A 32 7.26 -8.20 -15.27
N VAL A 33 7.56 -7.02 -14.72
CA VAL A 33 8.06 -6.87 -13.35
C VAL A 33 7.04 -7.37 -12.31
N PRO A 34 5.76 -6.97 -12.37
CA PRO A 34 4.72 -7.55 -11.51
C PRO A 34 4.66 -9.07 -11.56
N TRP A 35 4.78 -9.66 -12.76
CA TRP A 35 4.74 -11.11 -12.93
C TRP A 35 5.91 -11.78 -12.21
N VAL A 36 7.14 -11.30 -12.41
CA VAL A 36 8.33 -11.86 -11.74
C VAL A 36 8.18 -11.82 -10.22
N GLN A 37 7.80 -10.67 -9.67
CA GLN A 37 7.65 -10.48 -8.23
C GLN A 37 6.51 -11.32 -7.64
N GLN A 38 5.36 -11.40 -8.32
CA GLN A 38 4.26 -12.25 -7.85
C GLN A 38 4.61 -13.74 -7.93
N ARG A 39 5.40 -14.17 -8.91
CA ARG A 39 5.90 -15.55 -8.98
C ARG A 39 6.86 -15.85 -7.84
N GLU A 40 7.76 -14.93 -7.51
CA GLU A 40 8.64 -15.05 -6.34
C GLU A 40 7.82 -15.21 -5.05
N VAL A 41 6.81 -14.36 -4.85
CA VAL A 41 5.87 -14.45 -3.72
C VAL A 41 5.15 -15.80 -3.68
N LEU A 42 4.61 -16.27 -4.81
CA LEU A 42 3.90 -17.55 -4.86
C LEU A 42 4.83 -18.75 -4.61
N GLN A 43 6.06 -18.70 -5.12
CA GLN A 43 7.04 -19.77 -4.93
C GLN A 43 7.62 -19.81 -3.52
N GLY A 44 7.68 -18.66 -2.82
CA GLY A 44 8.23 -18.56 -1.48
C GLY A 44 7.21 -18.79 -0.35
N ARG A 45 5.91 -18.82 -0.64
CA ARG A 45 4.83 -18.83 0.35
C ARG A 45 4.95 -19.94 1.40
N ASP A 46 5.24 -21.15 0.93
CA ASP A 46 5.28 -22.37 1.76
C ASP A 46 6.72 -22.88 2.02
N LYS A 47 7.73 -22.09 1.65
CA LYS A 47 9.13 -22.49 1.85
C LYS A 47 9.56 -22.27 3.30
N LEU A 48 10.19 -23.29 3.87
CA LEU A 48 10.78 -23.22 5.22
C LEU A 48 12.15 -22.51 5.24
N GLN A 49 12.89 -22.56 4.13
CA GLN A 49 14.22 -21.96 4.04
C GLN A 49 14.12 -20.44 3.94
N VAL A 50 14.68 -19.75 4.95
CA VAL A 50 14.60 -18.28 5.12
C VAL A 50 14.96 -17.50 3.86
N LEU A 51 16.05 -17.86 3.17
CA LEU A 51 16.52 -17.15 1.97
C LEU A 51 15.62 -17.28 0.74
N THR A 52 14.64 -18.18 0.79
CA THR A 52 13.73 -18.45 -0.33
C THR A 52 12.27 -18.25 0.04
N ARG A 53 12.02 -17.91 1.30
CA ARG A 53 10.68 -17.74 1.86
C ARG A 53 10.21 -16.32 1.57
N THR A 54 8.92 -16.19 1.27
CA THR A 54 8.26 -14.90 1.12
C THR A 54 8.29 -14.09 2.42
N ASP A 55 8.60 -12.81 2.27
CA ASP A 55 8.55 -11.80 3.32
C ASP A 55 7.54 -10.68 2.98
N GLU A 56 7.33 -9.77 3.92
CA GLU A 56 6.35 -8.68 3.74
C GLU A 56 6.82 -7.69 2.66
N ALA A 57 8.14 -7.46 2.55
CA ALA A 57 8.71 -6.56 1.55
C ALA A 57 8.48 -7.02 0.11
N SER A 58 8.63 -8.32 -0.17
CA SER A 58 8.36 -8.91 -1.49
C SER A 58 6.87 -8.85 -1.83
N VAL A 59 5.97 -9.12 -0.87
CA VAL A 59 4.52 -9.00 -1.08
C VAL A 59 4.14 -7.55 -1.38
N ASN A 60 4.57 -6.59 -0.55
CA ASN A 60 4.31 -5.16 -0.74
C ASN A 60 4.86 -4.67 -2.10
N SER A 61 6.09 -5.04 -2.45
CA SER A 61 6.69 -4.67 -3.73
C SER A 61 5.90 -5.24 -4.92
N SER A 62 5.46 -6.49 -4.82
CA SER A 62 4.70 -7.17 -5.89
C SER A 62 3.34 -6.54 -6.18
N ILE A 63 2.63 -6.07 -5.14
CA ILE A 63 1.34 -5.40 -5.32
C ILE A 63 1.54 -3.96 -5.80
N ILE A 64 2.55 -3.25 -5.30
CA ILE A 64 2.85 -1.88 -5.72
C ILE A 64 3.26 -1.86 -7.20
N SER A 65 4.14 -2.76 -7.64
CA SER A 65 4.54 -2.82 -9.05
C SER A 65 3.35 -3.15 -9.95
N PHE A 66 2.46 -4.06 -9.53
CA PHE A 66 1.24 -4.39 -10.26
C PHE A 66 0.32 -3.16 -10.39
N LEU A 67 0.13 -2.42 -9.30
CA LEU A 67 -0.66 -1.19 -9.30
C LEU A 67 -0.02 -0.08 -10.14
N GLN A 68 1.31 0.04 -10.15
CA GLN A 68 2.05 0.94 -11.05
C GLN A 68 1.86 0.56 -12.53
N ALA A 69 1.91 -0.73 -12.86
CA ALA A 69 1.66 -1.22 -14.20
C ALA A 69 0.24 -0.84 -14.65
N ILE A 70 -0.77 -1.07 -13.81
CA ILE A 70 -2.16 -0.66 -14.07
C ILE A 70 -2.26 0.85 -14.29
N THR A 71 -1.75 1.67 -13.38
CA THR A 71 -1.91 3.13 -13.47
C THR A 71 -1.16 3.73 -14.64
N SER A 72 -0.08 3.08 -15.12
CA SER A 72 0.65 3.52 -16.30
C SER A 72 -0.21 3.52 -17.59
N PHE A 73 -1.29 2.72 -17.65
CA PHE A 73 -2.22 2.69 -18.79
C PHE A 73 -3.21 3.83 -18.80
N VAL A 74 -3.35 4.56 -17.70
CA VAL A 74 -4.28 5.68 -17.61
C VAL A 74 -3.52 6.95 -17.97
N PRO A 75 -3.71 7.50 -19.19
CA PRO A 75 -3.12 8.79 -19.52
C PRO A 75 -3.67 9.83 -18.55
N TRP A 76 -2.81 10.74 -18.09
CA TRP A 76 -3.15 11.82 -17.13
C TRP A 76 -3.43 11.35 -15.69
N CYS A 77 -2.99 10.15 -15.31
CA CYS A 77 -3.05 9.75 -13.90
C CYS A 77 -2.16 10.66 -13.03
N ASN A 78 -2.78 11.55 -12.27
CA ASN A 78 -2.13 12.42 -11.28
C ASN A 78 -1.83 11.70 -9.95
N ARG A 79 -1.94 10.36 -9.93
CA ARG A 79 -1.68 9.54 -8.76
C ARG A 79 -0.50 8.62 -9.04
N GLU A 80 0.31 8.37 -8.02
CA GLU A 80 1.42 7.43 -8.10
C GLU A 80 1.44 6.50 -6.90
N TRP A 81 1.68 5.22 -7.19
CA TRP A 81 1.99 4.22 -6.19
C TRP A 81 3.48 4.24 -5.92
N ARG A 82 3.88 4.26 -4.65
CA ARG A 82 5.28 4.36 -4.23
C ARG A 82 5.60 3.26 -3.22
N THR A 83 6.80 2.71 -3.32
CA THR A 83 7.41 1.81 -2.32
C THR A 83 8.11 2.60 -1.20
N SER A 84 8.03 3.92 -1.23
CA SER A 84 8.63 4.78 -0.23
C SER A 84 7.92 4.58 1.10
N ARG A 85 8.71 4.36 2.16
CA ARG A 85 8.22 4.33 3.52
C ARG A 85 8.01 5.75 4.03
N VAL A 86 6.84 6.04 4.58
CA VAL A 86 6.55 7.32 5.21
C VAL A 86 6.43 7.12 6.71
N SER A 87 7.16 7.93 7.47
CA SER A 87 7.05 8.02 8.93
C SER A 87 5.90 8.96 9.28
N LEU A 88 4.81 8.36 9.76
CA LEU A 88 3.63 9.06 10.26
C LEU A 88 3.73 9.25 11.77
N HIS A 89 3.30 10.40 12.27
CA HIS A 89 3.45 10.80 13.67
C HIS A 89 2.10 11.15 14.29
N ALA A 90 1.72 10.42 15.34
CA ALA A 90 0.54 10.71 16.13
C ALA A 90 0.93 11.46 17.41
N ASP A 91 0.47 12.71 17.57
CA ASP A 91 0.64 13.48 18.81
C ASP A 91 -0.70 13.67 19.55
N PHE A 92 -0.74 13.23 20.81
CA PHE A 92 -1.90 13.30 21.72
C PHE A 92 -1.69 14.31 22.85
N GLY A 93 -0.73 15.22 22.69
CA GLY A 93 -0.43 16.29 23.64
C GLY A 93 0.12 15.78 24.97
N THR A 94 -0.09 16.58 26.02
CA THR A 94 0.37 16.31 27.40
C THR A 94 -0.82 16.06 28.33
N VAL A 95 -0.59 15.38 29.46
CA VAL A 95 -1.60 15.18 30.51
C VAL A 95 -1.27 16.07 31.69
N ASN A 96 -2.24 16.86 32.16
CA ASN A 96 -2.14 17.65 33.40
C ASN A 96 -0.89 18.54 33.46
N GLY A 97 -0.50 19.16 32.33
CA GLY A 97 0.69 20.01 32.24
C GLY A 97 2.03 19.30 32.45
N ARG A 98 2.05 17.96 32.54
CA ARG A 98 3.28 17.19 32.71
C ARG A 98 4.06 17.12 31.40
N PRO A 99 5.41 17.15 31.43
CA PRO A 99 6.26 17.21 30.24
C PRO A 99 6.27 15.93 29.38
N ARG A 100 5.56 14.86 29.80
CA ARG A 100 5.54 13.61 29.04
C ARG A 100 4.60 13.73 27.84
N ARG A 101 5.19 14.03 26.68
CA ARG A 101 4.51 14.06 25.38
C ARG A 101 4.02 12.66 25.00
N ARG A 102 2.70 12.50 24.83
CA ARG A 102 2.11 11.22 24.37
C ARG A 102 2.11 11.22 22.86
N HIS A 103 3.06 10.53 22.27
CA HIS A 103 3.15 10.41 20.82
C HIS A 103 3.71 9.05 20.44
N TYR A 104 3.47 8.65 19.19
CA TYR A 104 4.17 7.53 18.56
C TYR A 104 4.39 7.83 17.08
N ALA A 105 5.29 7.07 16.46
CA ALA A 105 5.48 7.05 15.02
C ALA A 105 5.11 5.67 14.47
N ALA A 106 4.51 5.66 13.28
CA ALA A 106 4.20 4.46 12.52
C ALA A 106 4.82 4.62 11.12
N ILE A 107 5.43 3.55 10.60
CA ILE A 107 6.14 3.59 9.33
C ILE A 107 5.40 2.70 8.35
N THR A 108 5.01 3.26 7.20
CA THR A 108 4.27 2.55 6.16
C THR A 108 5.22 1.74 5.27
N ASP A 109 4.73 0.69 4.62
CA ASP A 109 5.49 -0.07 3.60
C ASP A 109 5.20 0.34 2.14
N GLY A 110 4.23 1.23 1.93
CA GLY A 110 3.98 1.87 0.65
C GLY A 110 2.77 2.78 0.69
N GLU A 111 2.55 3.50 -0.41
CA GLU A 111 1.51 4.52 -0.48
C GLU A 111 0.99 4.81 -1.89
N LEU A 112 -0.22 5.34 -1.96
CA LEU A 112 -0.73 6.11 -3.09
C LEU A 112 -0.63 7.59 -2.75
N GLN A 113 -0.01 8.37 -3.62
CA GLN A 113 0.16 9.81 -3.44
C GLN A 113 -0.41 10.59 -4.63
N ASP A 114 -0.97 11.77 -4.38
CA ASP A 114 -1.21 12.77 -5.42
C ASP A 114 0.10 13.43 -5.85
N LYS A 115 0.42 13.39 -7.15
CA LYS A 115 1.69 13.90 -7.70
C LYS A 115 1.84 15.41 -7.58
N THR A 116 0.74 16.15 -7.51
CA THR A 116 0.74 17.62 -7.49
C THR A 116 0.77 18.14 -6.06
N THR A 117 -0.10 17.60 -5.20
CA THR A 117 -0.23 18.10 -3.82
C THR A 117 0.61 17.31 -2.82
N HIS A 118 1.23 16.20 -3.25
CA HIS A 118 1.91 15.23 -2.39
C HIS A 118 1.02 14.68 -1.28
N LYS A 119 -0.32 14.76 -1.43
CA LYS A 119 -1.26 14.27 -0.43
C LYS A 119 -1.23 12.75 -0.44
N LEU A 120 -1.07 12.16 0.74
CA LEU A 120 -1.25 10.73 0.97
C LEU A 120 -2.73 10.38 0.76
N LEU A 121 -3.01 9.42 -0.11
CA LEU A 121 -4.37 9.01 -0.51
C LEU A 121 -4.72 7.59 -0.08
N CYS A 122 -3.72 6.73 0.10
CA CYS A 122 -3.89 5.34 0.53
C CYS A 122 -2.57 4.82 1.10
N LEU A 123 -2.65 3.95 2.11
CA LEU A 123 -1.51 3.18 2.63
C LEU A 123 -1.50 1.79 2.01
N VAL A 124 -0.32 1.24 1.78
CA VAL A 124 -0.13 -0.16 1.40
C VAL A 124 0.57 -0.87 2.55
N GLU A 125 -0.11 -1.85 3.13
CA GLU A 125 0.40 -2.72 4.17
C GLU A 125 -0.10 -4.14 3.87
N CYS A 126 0.78 -5.00 3.35
CA CYS A 126 0.47 -6.37 3.02
C CYS A 126 1.27 -7.32 3.90
N LYS A 127 0.56 -8.24 4.56
CA LYS A 127 1.17 -9.29 5.35
C LYS A 127 1.42 -10.54 4.53
N ARG A 128 2.52 -11.23 4.83
CA ARG A 128 2.93 -12.45 4.12
C ARG A 128 2.03 -13.66 4.38
N SER A 129 1.33 -13.68 5.51
CA SER A 129 0.48 -14.80 5.91
C SER A 129 -1.00 -14.43 5.86
N GLN A 130 -1.87 -15.43 6.02
CA GLN A 130 -3.32 -15.20 6.01
C GLN A 130 -3.75 -14.50 7.30
N ARG A 131 -4.82 -13.69 7.23
CA ARG A 131 -5.35 -12.92 8.39
C ARG A 131 -5.58 -13.81 9.60
N GLU A 132 -6.12 -15.02 9.41
CA GLU A 132 -6.41 -15.99 10.47
C GLU A 132 -5.17 -16.45 11.26
N SER A 133 -3.97 -16.26 10.69
CA SER A 133 -2.71 -16.69 11.28
C SER A 133 -1.92 -15.55 11.95
N HIS A 134 -2.49 -14.35 12.02
CA HIS A 134 -1.82 -13.18 12.60
C HIS A 134 -2.14 -12.98 14.07
N SER A 135 -1.19 -12.38 14.77
CA SER A 135 -1.31 -12.04 16.17
C SER A 135 -1.91 -10.64 16.34
N PRO A 136 -2.46 -10.30 17.53
CA PRO A 136 -3.03 -8.97 17.81
C PRO A 136 -2.06 -7.80 17.56
N GLN A 137 -0.75 -8.06 17.57
CA GLN A 137 0.29 -7.07 17.27
C GLN A 137 0.17 -6.52 15.83
N VAL A 138 -0.30 -7.34 14.88
CA VAL A 138 -0.54 -6.89 13.51
C VAL A 138 -1.68 -5.89 13.46
N ASP A 139 -2.79 -6.17 14.16
CA ASP A 139 -3.91 -5.22 14.25
C ASP A 139 -3.46 -3.91 14.93
N MET A 140 -2.64 -4.00 15.98
CA MET A 140 -2.07 -2.82 16.63
C MET A 140 -1.21 -1.99 15.67
N GLN A 141 -0.42 -2.62 14.81
CA GLN A 141 0.40 -1.93 13.81
C GLN A 141 -0.49 -1.23 12.78
N GLU A 142 -1.44 -1.95 12.17
CA GLU A 142 -2.34 -1.41 11.14
C GLU A 142 -3.18 -0.24 11.68
N VAL A 143 -3.69 -0.37 12.92
CA VAL A 143 -4.42 0.71 13.59
C VAL A 143 -3.51 1.90 13.89
N ALA A 144 -2.27 1.65 14.34
CA ALA A 144 -1.32 2.73 14.60
C ALA A 144 -1.00 3.55 13.35
N GLU A 145 -0.83 2.90 12.19
CA GLU A 145 -0.60 3.60 10.91
C GLU A 145 -1.79 4.49 10.52
N ILE A 146 -3.02 3.98 10.61
CA ILE A 146 -4.23 4.74 10.31
C ILE A 146 -4.40 5.93 11.27
N VAL A 147 -4.23 5.70 12.58
CA VAL A 147 -4.39 6.77 13.57
C VAL A 147 -3.29 7.82 13.43
N ALA A 148 -2.05 7.43 13.16
CA ALA A 148 -0.97 8.37 12.86
C ALA A 148 -1.25 9.19 11.59
N TRP A 149 -1.79 8.57 10.54
CA TRP A 149 -2.20 9.28 9.33
C TRP A 149 -3.25 10.35 9.64
N ILE A 150 -4.34 9.97 10.32
CA ILE A 150 -5.43 10.90 10.68
C ILE A 150 -4.92 12.05 11.56
N LYS A 151 -4.02 11.76 12.50
CA LYS A 151 -3.47 12.77 13.41
C LYS A 151 -2.52 13.75 12.72
N GLN A 152 -1.71 13.28 11.77
CA GLN A 152 -0.75 14.13 11.07
C GLN A 152 -1.39 14.90 9.90
N TYR A 153 -2.35 14.28 9.21
CA TYR A 153 -3.02 14.83 8.04
C TYR A 153 -4.55 14.78 8.22
N PRO A 154 -5.11 15.54 9.18
CA PRO A 154 -6.55 15.56 9.39
C PRO A 154 -7.25 16.12 8.15
N ASP A 155 -8.46 15.62 7.88
CA ASP A 155 -9.31 16.26 6.88
C ASP A 155 -9.55 17.71 7.29
N THR A 156 -9.38 18.62 6.33
CA THR A 156 -9.80 20.01 6.53
C THR A 156 -11.33 19.98 6.63
N ALA A 157 -11.87 20.27 7.82
CA ALA A 157 -13.28 20.56 7.93
C ALA A 157 -13.63 21.65 6.90
N PRO A 158 -14.74 21.55 6.16
CA PRO A 158 -15.16 22.63 5.29
C PRO A 158 -15.20 23.91 6.13
N ALA A 159 -14.54 24.96 5.63
CA ALA A 159 -14.45 26.25 6.29
C ALA A 159 -15.86 26.71 6.68
N GLY A 160 -16.20 26.65 7.98
CA GLY A 160 -17.52 27.03 8.47
C GLY A 160 -18.04 26.27 9.69
N LEU A 161 -17.48 25.11 10.06
CA LEU A 161 -17.87 24.43 11.30
C LEU A 161 -16.94 24.84 12.44
N ASN A 162 -17.32 25.92 13.13
CA ASN A 162 -16.74 26.32 14.40
C ASN A 162 -16.80 25.14 15.38
N SER A 163 -15.62 24.66 15.79
CA SER A 163 -15.45 23.70 16.86
C SER A 163 -15.86 24.33 18.19
N GLN A 164 -17.14 24.18 18.56
CA GLN A 164 -17.63 24.44 19.93
C GLN A 164 -17.72 23.18 20.79
N TYR A 165 -17.16 22.04 20.34
CA TYR A 165 -17.16 20.82 21.14
C TYR A 165 -15.80 20.10 21.05
N VAL A 166 -14.85 20.61 21.82
CA VAL A 166 -13.79 19.84 22.49
C VAL A 166 -13.69 20.37 23.92
#